data_AF-A0A365TYQ4-F1
#
_entry.id   AF-A0A365TYQ4-F1
#
_cell.length_a   1.000
_cell.length_b   1.000
_cell.length_c   1.000
_cell.angle_alpha   90.00
_cell.angle_beta   90.00
_cell.angle_gamma   90.00
#
_symmetry.space_group_name_H-M   'P 1'
#
loop_
_entity.id
_entity.type
_entity.pdbx_description
1 polymer ?
#
loop_
_entity_poly.entity_id
_entity_poly.type
_entity_poly.pdbx_seq_one_letter_code
_entity_poly.pdbx_strand_id
1 'polypeptide(L)' 'MTDETRQLPAEALRALAEAEERRRNNPDPDLPTELGGRKGLEPVRYGDWENKGLAIDF' A
#
# COMPACT_ATOMS: atom_id res chain seq x y z
N MET A 1 10.82 2.10 19.60
CA MET A 1 10.39 2.99 18.50
C MET A 1 11.64 3.35 17.73
N THR A 2 11.87 2.65 16.63
CA THR A 2 13.11 2.74 15.85
C THR A 2 13.18 4.07 15.11
N ASP A 3 14.39 4.60 15.11
CA ASP A 3 14.83 5.93 14.69
C ASP A 3 14.83 6.08 13.15
N GLU A 4 13.70 5.79 12.51
CA GLU A 4 13.59 5.71 11.03
C GLU A 4 13.56 7.09 10.35
N THR A 5 13.33 8.16 11.11
CA THR A 5 13.36 9.53 10.61
C THR A 5 14.77 10.12 10.55
N ARG A 6 15.78 9.46 11.12
CA ARG A 6 17.06 10.14 11.41
C ARG A 6 17.99 10.34 10.20
N GLN A 7 17.82 9.67 9.05
CA GLN A 7 18.71 9.88 7.90
C GLN A 7 18.04 9.66 6.53
N LEU A 8 16.91 10.32 6.25
CA LEU A 8 16.39 10.35 4.88
C LEU A 8 17.12 11.45 4.07
N PRO A 9 17.66 11.16 2.88
CA PRO A 9 18.24 12.17 2.00
C PRO A 9 17.17 13.19 1.58
N ALA A 10 17.59 14.39 1.18
CA ALA A 10 16.68 15.50 0.85
C ALA A 10 15.66 15.13 -0.24
N GLU A 11 16.08 14.26 -1.16
CA GLU A 11 15.27 13.70 -2.24
C GLU A 11 14.14 12.83 -1.70
N ALA A 12 14.42 12.00 -0.69
CA ALA A 12 13.41 11.13 -0.06
C ALA A 12 12.36 11.97 0.68
N LEU A 13 12.78 13.05 1.36
CA LEU A 13 11.84 13.97 2.02
C LEU A 13 10.93 14.68 1.02
N ARG A 14 11.47 15.13 -0.13
CA ARG A 14 10.65 15.72 -1.20
C ARG A 14 9.65 14.73 -1.80
N ALA A 15 10.09 13.50 -2.07
CA ALA A 15 9.22 12.46 -2.61
C ALA A 15 8.07 12.12 -1.65
N LEU A 16 8.34 12.07 -0.34
CA LEU A 16 7.31 11.87 0.68
C LEU A 16 6.32 13.04 0.73
N ALA A 17 6.81 14.28 0.67
CA ALA A 17 5.97 15.47 0.67
C ALA A 17 5.04 15.51 -0.56
N GLU A 18 5.56 15.22 -1.76
CA GLU A 18 4.76 15.15 -2.98
C GLU A 18 3.73 14.02 -2.93
N ALA A 19 4.11 12.84 -2.43
CA ALA A 19 3.16 11.74 -2.25
C ALA A 19 2.04 12.09 -1.26
N GLU A 20 2.34 12.88 -0.22
CA GLU A 20 1.36 13.35 0.73
C GLU A 20 0.42 14.40 0.12
N GLU A 21 0.94 15.34 -0.66
CA GLU A 21 0.12 16.30 -1.42
C GLU A 21 -0.83 15.59 -2.39
N ARG A 22 -0.38 14.53 -3.07
CA ARG A 22 -1.23 13.71 -3.93
C ARG A 22 -2.34 13.01 -3.16
N ARG A 23 -2.05 12.43 -1.98
CA ARG A 23 -3.08 11.81 -1.12
C ARG A 23 -4.12 12.81 -0.62
N ARG A 24 -3.70 14.04 -0.29
CA ARG A 24 -4.64 15.11 0.12
C ARG A 24 -5.57 15.52 -1.02
N ASN A 25 -5.04 15.58 -2.25
CA ASN A 25 -5.80 16.00 -3.43
C ASN A 25 -6.65 14.89 -4.06
N ASN A 26 -6.37 13.62 -3.75
CA ASN A 26 -7.13 12.48 -4.25
C ASN A 26 -7.45 11.54 -3.08
N PRO A 27 -8.47 11.88 -2.26
CA PRO A 27 -8.88 11.02 -1.17
C PRO A 27 -9.36 9.67 -1.71
N ASP A 28 -9.08 8.60 -0.98
CA ASP A 28 -9.55 7.27 -1.34
C ASP A 28 -11.08 7.27 -1.44
N PRO A 29 -11.65 6.62 -2.47
CA PRO A 29 -13.09 6.53 -2.61
C PRO A 29 -13.69 5.80 -1.40
N ASP A 30 -14.83 6.30 -0.91
CA ASP A 30 -15.59 5.69 0.18
C ASP A 30 -16.25 4.40 -0.31
N LEU A 31 -15.45 3.33 -0.30
CA LEU A 31 -15.85 1.97 -0.68
C LEU A 31 -16.25 1.19 0.57
N PRO A 32 -17.31 0.37 0.51
CA PRO A 32 -17.67 -0.50 1.62
C PRO A 32 -16.49 -1.42 1.97
N THR A 33 -16.29 -1.64 3.26
CA THR A 33 -15.23 -2.55 3.74
C THR A 33 -15.49 -3.95 3.24
N GLU A 34 -14.51 -4.54 2.56
CA GLU A 34 -14.56 -5.93 2.15
C GLU A 34 -14.39 -6.84 3.38
N LEU A 35 -15.39 -7.69 3.65
CA LEU A 35 -15.39 -8.64 4.75
C LEU A 35 -14.99 -10.03 4.23
N GLY A 36 -14.00 -10.65 4.86
CA GLY A 36 -13.50 -11.96 4.45
C GLY A 36 -12.54 -11.93 3.24
N GLY A 37 -12.38 -10.77 2.59
CA GLY A 37 -11.38 -10.55 1.55
C GLY A 37 -9.96 -10.47 2.13
N ARG A 38 -8.96 -10.74 1.27
CA ARG A 38 -7.56 -10.53 1.62
C ARG A 38 -7.27 -9.04 1.76
N LYS A 39 -6.43 -8.67 2.73
CA LYS A 39 -5.94 -7.29 2.82
C LYS A 39 -5.07 -6.97 1.60
N GLY A 40 -5.36 -5.87 0.93
CA GLY A 40 -4.58 -5.38 -0.20
C GLY A 40 -5.23 -5.65 -1.55
N LEU A 41 -4.49 -5.40 -2.62
CA LEU A 41 -4.97 -5.59 -3.98
C LEU A 41 -5.27 -7.07 -4.26
N GLU A 42 -6.38 -7.30 -4.95
CA GLU A 42 -6.89 -8.65 -5.21
C GLU A 42 -5.89 -9.43 -6.11
N PRO A 43 -5.40 -10.59 -5.67
CA PRO A 43 -4.31 -11.31 -6.34
C PRO A 43 -4.65 -11.80 -7.76
N VAL A 44 -5.93 -12.08 -8.07
CA VAL A 44 -6.36 -12.46 -9.42
C VAL A 44 -6.15 -11.30 -10.41
N ARG A 45 -6.20 -10.04 -9.97
CA ARG A 45 -5.87 -8.88 -10.84
C ARG A 45 -4.38 -8.75 -11.18
N TYR A 46 -3.48 -9.34 -10.39
CA TYR A 46 -2.03 -9.14 -10.54
C TYR A 46 -1.24 -10.44 -10.78
N GLY A 47 -1.93 -11.58 -10.93
CA GLY A 47 -1.30 -12.88 -11.16
C GLY A 47 -0.53 -13.42 -9.94
N ASP A 48 -0.76 -12.86 -8.75
CA ASP A 48 -0.07 -13.22 -7.52
C ASP A 48 -0.90 -14.21 -6.70
N TRP A 49 -1.03 -15.44 -7.20
CA TRP A 49 -1.80 -16.49 -6.52
C TRP A 49 -1.06 -17.11 -5.34
N GLU A 50 0.12 -16.60 -5.01
CA GLU A 50 0.96 -17.16 -3.96
C GLU A 50 0.77 -16.39 -2.65
N ASN A 51 0.48 -17.11 -1.57
CA ASN A 51 0.58 -16.57 -0.22
C ASN A 51 1.54 -17.45 0.58
N LYS A 52 2.68 -16.90 0.97
CA LYS A 52 3.77 -17.64 1.65
C LYS A 52 4.24 -18.88 0.87
N GLY A 53 4.31 -18.80 -0.45
CA GLY A 53 4.75 -19.89 -1.34
C GLY A 53 3.73 -21.02 -1.50
N LEU A 54 2.49 -20.82 -1.05
CA LEU A 54 1.37 -21.71 -1.34
C LEU A 54 0.51 -21.07 -2.41
N ALA A 55 0.29 -21.77 -3.51
CA ALA A 55 -0.74 -21.41 -4.48
C ALA A 55 -2.10 -21.58 -3.79
N ILE A 56 -2.85 -20.49 -3.66
CA ILE A 56 -4.17 -20.49 -3.05
C ILE A 56 -5.17 -20.09 -4.12
N ASP A 57 -5.97 -21.07 -4.54
CA ASP A 57 -7.19 -20.90 -5.32
C ASP A 57 -8.39 -20.86 -4.34
N PHE A 58 -9.42 -20.08 -4.66
CA PHE A 58 -10.53 -19.68 -3.76
C PHE A 58 -11.16 -20.81 -2.94
#